data_AF-A0A954XUC1-F1
#
_entry.id   AF-A0A954XUC1-F1
#
_cell.length_a   1.000
_cell.length_b   1.000
_cell.length_c   1.000
_cell.angle_alpha   90.00
_cell.angle_beta   90.00
_cell.angle_gamma   90.00
#
_symmetry.space_group_name_H-M   'P 1'
#
loop_
_entity.id
_entity.type
_entity.pdbx_description
1 polymer ?
#
loop_
_entity_poly.entity_id
_entity_poly.type
_entity_poly.pdbx_seq_one_letter_code
_entity_poly.pdbx_strand_id
1 'polypeptide(L)' 'MATDTEQLQAIRSNSLAQLAELRTAPKPTYSIDGQTVSWTAYAESLQRTVDWCDGKLSDAEPFEIRTQGTT' A
#
# COMPACT_ATOMS: atom_id res chain seq x y z
N MET A 1 7.00 13.61 18.38
CA MET A 1 7.32 13.33 16.96
C MET A 1 6.82 11.94 16.68
N ALA A 2 6.10 11.72 15.58
CA ALA A 2 5.66 10.38 15.22
C ALA A 2 6.89 9.51 14.89
N THR A 3 6.85 8.26 15.34
CA THR A 3 7.86 7.24 15.01
C THR A 3 7.71 6.81 13.55
N ASP A 4 8.79 6.27 12.97
CA ASP A 4 8.78 5.77 11.59
C ASP A 4 7.69 4.72 11.37
N THR A 5 7.44 3.86 12.36
CA THR A 5 6.34 2.86 12.34
C THR A 5 4.96 3.52 12.26
N GLU A 6 4.71 4.55 13.08
CA GLU A 6 3.44 5.29 13.05
C GLU A 6 3.24 6.00 11.70
N GLN A 7 4.32 6.53 11.13
CA GLN A 7 4.29 7.15 9.80
C GLN A 7 3.96 6.13 8.70
N LEU A 8 4.60 4.95 8.73
CA LEU A 8 4.33 3.86 7.79
C LEU A 8 2.87 3.37 7.89
N GLN A 9 2.37 3.20 9.11
CA GLN A 9 0.96 2.82 9.35
C GLN A 9 -0.02 3.88 8.83
N ALA A 10 0.29 5.16 9.03
CA ALA A 10 -0.53 6.27 8.54
C ALA A 10 -0.56 6.31 6.99
N ILE A 11 0.59 6.15 6.33
CA ILE A 11 0.69 6.10 4.86
C ILE A 11 -0.09 4.91 4.32
N ARG A 12 0.06 3.74 4.93
CA ARG A 12 -0.67 2.52 4.56
C ARG A 12 -2.18 2.72 4.66
N SER A 13 -2.65 3.22 5.80
CA SER A 13 -4.08 3.46 6.05
C SER A 13 -4.68 4.45 5.06
N ASN A 14 -3.97 5.55 4.78
CA ASN A 14 -4.39 6.54 3.80
C ASN A 14 -4.49 5.94 2.39
N SER A 15 -3.48 5.16 1.98
CA SER A 15 -3.45 4.52 0.66
C SER A 15 -4.60 3.52 0.48
N LEU A 16 -4.91 2.74 1.53
CA LEU A 16 -6.05 1.82 1.54
C LEU A 16 -7.39 2.56 1.45
N ALA A 17 -7.55 3.67 2.16
CA ALA A 17 -8.77 4.48 2.10
C ALA A 17 -9.01 5.01 0.68
N GLN A 18 -7.98 5.59 0.05
CA GLN A 18 -8.07 6.06 -1.33
C GLN A 18 -8.35 4.93 -2.31
N LEU A 19 -7.73 3.76 -2.12
CA LEU A 19 -7.98 2.60 -2.97
C LEU A 19 -9.43 2.09 -2.82
N ALA A 20 -9.97 2.08 -1.60
CA ALA A 20 -11.36 1.71 -1.36
C ALA A 20 -12.32 2.68 -2.09
N GLU A 21 -12.08 4.00 -2.00
CA GLU A 21 -12.86 5.01 -2.72
C GLU A 21 -12.81 4.82 -4.25
N LEU A 22 -11.63 4.51 -4.80
CA LEU A 22 -11.48 4.25 -6.24
C LEU A 22 -12.21 2.98 -6.68
N ARG A 23 -12.28 1.97 -5.81
CA ARG A 23 -12.95 0.70 -6.12
C ARG A 23 -14.46 0.76 -5.97
N THR A 24 -14.99 1.62 -5.08
CA THR A 24 -16.44 1.83 -4.94
C THR A 24 -17.03 2.66 -6.07
N ALA A 25 -16.23 3.57 -6.66
CA ALA A 25 -16.62 4.38 -7.81
C ALA A 25 -15.53 4.38 -8.89
N PRO A 26 -15.40 3.28 -9.67
CA PRO A 26 -14.35 3.16 -10.67
C PRO A 26 -14.46 4.26 -11.73
N LYS A 27 -13.44 5.13 -11.77
CA LYS A 27 -13.36 6.22 -12.76
C LYS A 27 -12.72 5.71 -14.05
N PRO A 28 -13.32 5.98 -15.22
CA PRO A 28 -12.70 5.63 -16.50
C PRO A 28 -11.43 6.46 -16.70
N THR A 29 -10.44 5.89 -17.37
CA THR A 29 -9.28 6.65 -17.87
C THR A 29 -9.79 7.65 -18.90
N TYR A 30 -9.47 8.94 -18.72
CA TYR A 30 -9.85 10.00 -19.64
C TYR A 30 -8.65 10.84 -20.03
N SER A 31 -8.73 11.45 -21.21
CA SER A 31 -7.72 12.38 -21.71
C SER A 31 -8.27 13.80 -21.64
N ILE A 32 -7.54 14.72 -21.00
CA ILE A 32 -7.85 16.17 -20.99
C ILE A 32 -6.66 16.90 -21.57
N ASP A 33 -6.87 17.76 -22.56
CA ASP A 33 -5.84 18.64 -23.14
C ASP A 33 -4.52 17.92 -23.55
N GLY A 34 -4.64 16.68 -24.05
CA GLY A 34 -3.49 15.85 -24.45
C GLY A 34 -2.79 15.11 -23.31
N GLN A 35 -3.24 15.26 -22.07
CA GLN A 35 -2.76 14.51 -20.91
C GLN A 35 -3.70 13.34 -20.60
N THR A 36 -3.15 12.13 -20.48
CA THR A 36 -3.90 10.93 -20.08
C THR A 36 -3.93 10.83 -18.56
N VAL A 37 -5.12 10.86 -17.97
CA VAL A 37 -5.33 10.59 -16.55
C VAL A 37 -5.70 9.12 -16.40
N SER A 38 -4.70 8.28 -16.08
CA SER A 38 -4.91 6.85 -15.84
C SER A 38 -5.19 6.58 -14.36
N TRP A 39 -6.47 6.43 -14.03
CA TRP A 39 -6.91 5.99 -12.70
C TRP A 39 -6.44 4.58 -12.37
N THR A 40 -6.22 3.74 -13.38
CA THR A 40 -5.61 2.41 -13.23
C THR A 40 -4.17 2.51 -12.76
N ALA A 41 -3.34 3.33 -13.41
CA ALA A 41 -1.95 3.55 -12.98
C ALA A 41 -1.88 4.13 -11.56
N TYR A 42 -2.85 4.99 -11.21
CA TYR A 42 -2.98 5.52 -9.85
C TYR A 42 -3.36 4.44 -8.82
N ALA A 43 -4.34 3.59 -9.14
CA ALA A 43 -4.71 2.48 -8.26
C ALA A 43 -3.54 1.50 -8.07
N GLU A 44 -2.77 1.22 -9.12
CA GLU A 44 -1.56 0.39 -9.05
C GLU A 44 -0.45 1.02 -8.19
N SER A 45 -0.29 2.34 -8.23
CA SER A 45 0.69 3.02 -7.37
C SER A 45 0.30 2.96 -5.90
N LEU A 46 -1.00 3.08 -5.58
CA LEU A 46 -1.53 2.90 -4.23
C LEU A 46 -1.32 1.47 -3.72
N GLN A 47 -1.58 0.45 -4.54
CA GLN A 47 -1.31 -0.95 -4.19
C GLN A 47 0.16 -1.18 -3.85
N ARG A 48 1.07 -0.72 -4.72
CA ARG A 48 2.51 -0.84 -4.50
C ARG A 48 2.98 -0.12 -3.24
N THR A 49 2.32 0.99 -2.87
CA THR A 49 2.61 1.72 -1.63
C THR A 49 2.20 0.91 -0.41
N VAL A 50 1.01 0.28 -0.43
CA VAL A 50 0.56 -0.62 0.63
C VAL A 50 1.52 -1.80 0.79
N ASP A 51 1.89 -2.46 -0.31
CA ASP A 51 2.82 -3.59 -0.29
C ASP A 51 4.19 -3.20 0.30
N TRP A 52 4.69 -2.01 -0.06
CA TRP A 52 5.95 -1.49 0.48
C TRP A 52 5.85 -1.20 1.99
N CYS A 53 4.75 -0.59 2.44
CA CYS A 53 4.51 -0.36 3.86
C CYS A 53 4.42 -1.68 4.63
N ASP A 54 3.72 -2.68 4.11
CA ASP A 54 3.59 -4.00 4.72
C ASP A 54 4.94 -4.70 4.85
N GLY A 55 5.79 -4.61 3.83
CA GLY A 55 7.18 -5.09 3.92
C GLY A 55 7.99 -4.37 5.00
N LYS A 56 7.94 -3.04 5.06
CA LYS A 56 8.69 -2.25 6.05
C LYS A 56 8.21 -2.47 7.49
N LEU A 57 6.91 -2.64 7.69
CA LEU A 57 6.35 -2.94 9.00
C LEU A 57 6.71 -4.35 9.44
N SER A 58 6.71 -5.32 8.52
CA SER A 58 7.11 -6.70 8.80
C SER A 58 8.61 -6.79 9.14
N ASP A 59 9.47 -6.03 8.47
CA ASP A 59 10.91 -5.94 8.77
C ASP A 59 11.19 -5.35 10.16
N ALA A 60 10.26 -4.53 10.69
CA ALA A 60 10.41 -3.87 11.98
C ALA A 60 10.00 -4.76 13.18
N GLU A 61 9.25 -5.83 12.94
CA GLU A 61 8.80 -6.74 13.99
C GLU A 61 9.81 -7.89 14.21
N PRO A 62 10.30 -8.12 15.44
CA PRO A 62 11.10 -9.30 15.73
C PRO A 62 10.26 -10.57 15.57
N PHE A 63 10.81 -11.58 14.88
CA PHE A 63 10.16 -12.87 14.67
C PHE A 63 10.92 -14.02 15.35
N GLU A 64 10.20 -15.05 15.81
CA GLU A 64 10.77 -16.27 16.39
C GLU A 64 10.70 -17.41 15.35
N ILE A 65 11.86 -18.00 15.01
CA ILE A 65 11.89 -19.24 14.22
C ILE A 65 11.90 -20.43 15.18
N ARG A 66 10.82 -21.23 15.17
CA ARG A 66 10.81 -22.56 15.81
C ARG A 66 11.10 -23.63 14.78
N THR A 67 12.17 -24.38 14.98
CA THR A 67 12.49 -25.58 14.21
C THR A 67 12.28 -26.82 15.06
N GLN A 68 11.86 -27.91 14.43
CA GLN A 68 11.75 -29.22 15.07
C GLN A 68 12.57 -30.24 14.27
N GLY A 69 13.54 -30.88 14.92
CA GLY A 69 14.28 -32.00 14.35
C GLY A 69 13.46 -33.29 14.42
N THR A 70 13.48 -34.07 13.35
CA THR A 70 12.96 -35.44 13.31
C THR A 70 14.13 -36.42 13.20
N THR A 71 14.01 -37.64 13.75
CA THR A 71 15.02 -38.70 13.70
C THR A 71 14.51 -39.87 12.89
#